data_AF-A0A8T4UQM4-F1
#
_entry.id   AF-A0A8T4UQM4-F1
#
_cell.length_a   1.000
_cell.length_b   1.000
_cell.length_c   1.000
_cell.angle_alpha   90.00
_cell.angle_beta   90.00
_cell.angle_gamma   90.00
#
_symmetry.space_group_name_H-M   'P 1'
#
loop_
_entity.id
_entity.type
_entity.pdbx_description
1 polymer ?
#
loop_
_entity_poly.entity_id
_entity_poly.type
_entity_poly.pdbx_seq_one_letter_code
_entity_poly.pdbx_strand_id
1 'polypeptide(L)'
;MPDPRVSRLAKVIVRYSTSVKPGERGLIRASSVSAPLVLELECEILAAGAFPVSRISVPGQAYNFYRNARDAHLRDVSPLARYDAKICKVAISILDDSNTRELTSIHPEKVALRRKS
;
A
#
# COMPACT_ATOMS: atom_id res chain seq x y z
N MET A 1 10.14 18.56 -13.01
CA MET A 1 10.53 17.30 -13.66
C MET A 1 10.75 16.27 -12.56
N PRO A 2 10.13 15.09 -12.64
CA PRO A 2 10.37 14.02 -11.67
C PRO A 2 11.84 13.55 -11.75
N ASP A 3 12.37 13.04 -10.63
CA ASP A 3 13.72 12.48 -10.59
C ASP A 3 13.80 11.28 -11.57
N PRO A 4 14.70 11.30 -12.57
CA PRO A 4 14.84 10.22 -13.56
C PRO A 4 15.12 8.83 -12.96
N ARG A 5 15.63 8.75 -11.72
CA ARG A 5 15.83 7.49 -11.01
C ARG A 5 14.50 6.91 -10.54
N VAL A 6 13.60 7.75 -10.04
CA VAL A 6 12.26 7.36 -9.57
C VAL A 6 11.40 6.93 -10.75
N SER A 7 11.40 7.69 -11.85
CA SER A 7 10.67 7.32 -13.08
C SER A 7 11.15 5.98 -13.64
N ARG A 8 12.47 5.75 -13.69
CA ARG A 8 13.04 4.47 -14.15
C ARG A 8 12.64 3.31 -13.25
N LEU A 9 12.66 3.51 -11.93
CA LEU A 9 12.22 2.49 -10.97
C LEU A 9 10.74 2.14 -11.18
N ALA A 10 9.87 3.14 -11.29
CA ALA A 10 8.45 2.93 -11.56
C ALA A 10 8.23 2.12 -12.85
N LYS A 11 8.93 2.47 -13.92
CA LYS A 11 8.88 1.74 -15.19
C LYS A 11 9.28 0.27 -15.05
N VAL A 12 10.34 -0.03 -14.30
CA VAL A 12 10.77 -1.42 -14.02
C VAL A 12 9.71 -2.16 -13.23
N ILE A 13 9.19 -1.56 -12.14
CA ILE A 13 8.17 -2.18 -11.30
C ILE A 13 6.92 -2.52 -12.11
N VAL A 14 6.43 -1.58 -12.92
CA VAL A 14 5.17 -1.75 -13.67
C VAL A 14 5.34 -2.70 -14.84
N ARG A 15 6.37 -2.50 -15.68
CA ARG A 15 6.50 -3.23 -16.94
C ARG A 15 7.13 -4.61 -16.76
N TYR A 16 8.12 -4.71 -15.87
CA TYR A 16 8.89 -5.94 -15.69
C TYR A 16 8.42 -6.75 -14.48
N SER A 17 8.34 -6.15 -13.29
CA SER A 17 8.08 -6.91 -12.07
C SER A 17 6.62 -7.33 -11.90
N THR A 18 5.69 -6.43 -12.22
CA THR A 18 4.25 -6.70 -12.09
C THR A 18 3.58 -7.08 -13.42
N SER A 19 4.16 -6.64 -14.53
CA SER A 19 3.66 -6.89 -15.90
C SER A 19 2.14 -6.71 -16.00
N VAL A 20 1.64 -5.61 -15.44
CA VAL A 20 0.22 -5.27 -15.45
C VAL A 20 -0.30 -5.16 -16.88
N LYS A 21 -1.49 -5.70 -17.14
CA LYS A 21 -2.08 -5.70 -18.49
C LYS A 21 -3.12 -4.59 -18.65
N PRO A 22 -3.37 -4.13 -19.88
CA PRO A 22 -4.46 -3.21 -20.16
C PRO A 22 -5.80 -3.71 -19.59
N GLY A 23 -6.56 -2.82 -18.95
CA GLY A 23 -7.83 -3.13 -18.30
C GLY A 23 -7.74 -3.73 -16.89
N GLU A 24 -6.55 -4.17 -16.45
CA GLU A 24 -6.35 -4.67 -15.08
C GLU A 24 -6.27 -3.53 -14.06
N ARG A 25 -6.41 -3.88 -12.77
CA ARG A 25 -6.22 -2.94 -11.66
C ARG A 25 -4.94 -3.27 -10.89
N GLY A 26 -4.12 -2.24 -10.68
CA GLY A 26 -2.88 -2.32 -9.90
C GLY A 26 -3.02 -1.59 -8.58
N LEU A 27 -2.96 -2.33 -7.48
CA LEU A 27 -3.02 -1.75 -6.13
C LEU A 27 -1.67 -1.19 -5.72
N ILE A 28 -1.60 0.09 -5.34
CA ILE A 28 -0.44 0.73 -4.76
C ILE A 28 -0.71 0.94 -3.27
N ARG A 29 0.11 0.33 -2.41
CA ARG A 29 0.11 0.56 -0.96
C ARG A 29 1.38 1.30 -0.59
N ALA A 30 1.24 2.47 0.03
CA ALA A 30 2.38 3.30 0.37
C ALA A 30 2.05 4.29 1.50
N SER A 31 3.07 4.87 2.11
CA SER A 31 2.92 6.03 2.99
C SER A 31 3.00 7.33 2.18
N SER A 32 2.48 8.43 2.73
CA SER A 32 2.56 9.76 2.13
C SER A 32 4.00 10.24 1.90
N VAL A 33 4.97 9.71 2.66
CA VAL A 33 6.40 10.02 2.46
C VAL A 33 6.96 9.45 1.15
N SER A 34 6.31 8.44 0.58
CA SER A 34 6.68 7.83 -0.70
C SER A 34 5.99 8.47 -1.90
N ALA A 35 5.36 9.64 -1.72
CA ALA A 35 4.61 10.33 -2.76
C ALA A 35 5.34 10.44 -4.11
N PRO A 36 6.65 10.75 -4.19
CA PRO A 36 7.35 10.83 -5.47
C PRO A 36 7.28 9.53 -6.28
N LEU A 37 7.43 8.37 -5.65
CA LEU A 37 7.37 7.07 -6.33
C LEU A 37 5.92 6.67 -6.65
N VAL A 38 4.97 7.00 -5.77
CA VAL A 38 3.54 6.72 -6.01
C VAL A 38 3.07 7.41 -7.29
N LEU A 39 3.39 8.70 -7.47
CA LEU A 39 2.98 9.46 -8.65
C LEU A 39 3.55 8.88 -9.95
N GLU A 40 4.82 8.46 -9.93
CA GLU A 40 5.45 7.83 -11.10
C GLU A 40 4.86 6.44 -11.41
N LEU A 41 4.49 5.67 -10.37
CA LEU A 41 3.79 4.39 -10.55
C LEU A 41 2.40 4.59 -11.16
N GLU A 42 1.64 5.59 -10.70
CA GLU A 42 0.33 5.92 -11.29
C GLU A 42 0.47 6.25 -12.78
N CYS A 43 1.44 7.10 -13.15
CA CYS A 43 1.74 7.44 -14.53
C CYS A 43 2.06 6.20 -15.38
N GLU A 44 2.95 5.32 -14.92
CA GLU A 44 3.35 4.13 -15.69
C GLU A 44 2.23 3.07 -15.76
N ILE A 45 1.40 2.90 -14.72
CA ILE A 45 0.24 2.00 -14.75
C ILE A 45 -0.78 2.49 -15.78
N LEU A 46 -1.08 3.79 -15.81
CA LEU A 46 -1.95 4.39 -16.80
C LEU A 46 -1.37 4.26 -18.21
N ALA A 47 -0.06 4.47 -18.37
CA ALA A 47 0.63 4.28 -19.65
C ALA A 47 0.62 2.82 -20.15
N ALA A 48 0.46 1.84 -19.25
CA ALA A 48 0.25 0.43 -19.58
C ALA A 48 -1.22 0.09 -19.90
N GLY A 49 -2.13 1.07 -19.86
CA GLY A 49 -3.56 0.88 -20.10
C GLY A 49 -4.31 0.26 -18.93
N ALA A 50 -3.71 0.24 -17.74
CA ALA A 50 -4.27 -0.33 -16.51
C ALA A 50 -4.78 0.78 -15.58
N PHE A 51 -5.51 0.38 -14.53
CA PHE A 51 -6.12 1.30 -13.57
C PHE A 51 -5.39 1.26 -12.22
N PRO A 52 -4.76 2.35 -11.77
CA PRO A 52 -4.16 2.41 -10.45
C PRO A 52 -5.24 2.47 -9.37
N VAL A 53 -5.00 1.78 -8.25
CA VAL A 53 -5.81 1.86 -7.02
C VAL A 53 -4.86 2.22 -5.88
N SER A 54 -4.94 3.44 -5.37
CA SER A 54 -3.99 3.94 -4.37
C SER A 54 -4.55 3.84 -2.95
N ARG A 55 -3.80 3.19 -2.05
CA ARG A 55 -4.06 3.08 -0.62
C ARG A 55 -2.91 3.74 0.12
N ILE A 56 -3.05 5.04 0.36
CA ILE A 56 -2.03 5.86 1.00
C ILE A 56 -2.34 5.98 2.49
N SER A 57 -1.36 5.65 3.33
CA SER A 57 -1.40 5.92 4.77
C SER A 57 -0.58 7.14 5.12
N VAL A 58 -0.88 7.76 6.26
CA VAL A 58 0.00 8.78 6.85
C VAL A 58 0.83 8.18 7.98
N PRO A 59 2.05 8.69 8.24
CA PRO A 59 2.87 8.26 9.38
C PRO A 59 2.09 8.36 10.70
N GLY A 60 2.17 7.33 11.54
CA GLY A 60 1.46 7.28 12.82
C GLY A 60 0.01 6.79 12.73
N GLN A 61 -0.53 6.58 11.52
CA GLN A 61 -1.90 6.09 11.33
C GLN A 61 -2.08 4.69 11.93
N ALA A 62 -1.10 3.80 11.76
CA ALA A 62 -1.16 2.45 12.30
C ALA A 62 -1.06 2.49 13.83
N TYR A 63 -0.11 3.25 14.38
CA TYR A 63 0.01 3.44 15.83
C TYR A 63 -1.30 3.95 16.44
N ASN A 64 -1.88 5.02 15.88
CA ASN A 64 -3.11 5.61 16.37
C ASN A 64 -4.28 4.62 16.32
N PHE A 65 -4.39 3.84 15.24
CA PHE A 65 -5.39 2.79 15.13
C PHE A 65 -5.22 1.73 16.22
N TYR A 66 -4.04 1.10 16.35
CA TYR A 66 -3.84 0.02 17.32
C TYR A 66 -3.92 0.49 18.78
N ARG A 67 -3.46 1.71 19.07
CA ARG A 67 -3.55 2.30 20.41
C ARG A 67 -5.00 2.43 20.87
N ASN A 68 -5.87 2.93 20.00
CA ASN A 68 -7.26 3.25 20.35
C ASN A 68 -8.27 2.15 19.95
N ALA A 69 -7.84 1.14 19.17
CA ALA A 69 -8.70 0.04 18.77
C ALA A 69 -9.10 -0.85 19.95
N ARG A 70 -10.37 -1.25 19.93
CA ARG A 70 -10.98 -2.29 20.76
C ARG A 70 -10.96 -3.62 20.01
N ASP A 71 -11.14 -4.73 20.71
CA ASP A 71 -11.16 -6.08 20.13
C ASP A 71 -12.09 -6.21 18.93
N ALA A 72 -13.29 -5.61 18.99
CA ALA A 72 -14.24 -5.60 17.87
C ALA A 72 -13.64 -5.00 16.59
N HIS A 73 -12.84 -3.92 16.70
CA HIS A 73 -12.18 -3.28 15.55
C HIS A 73 -11.00 -4.09 15.01
N LEU A 74 -10.38 -4.93 15.84
CA LEU A 74 -9.23 -5.75 15.47
C LEU A 74 -9.64 -7.07 14.80
N ARG A 75 -10.82 -7.60 15.16
CA ARG A 75 -11.40 -8.82 14.59
C ARG A 75 -12.11 -8.58 13.25
N ASP A 76 -12.54 -7.35 12.99
CA ASP A 76 -13.19 -7.01 11.73
C ASP A 76 -12.17 -6.86 10.58
N VAL A 77 -12.46 -7.52 9.46
CA VAL A 77 -11.67 -7.39 8.23
C VAL A 77 -12.34 -6.38 7.34
N SER A 78 -11.64 -5.28 7.03
CA SER A 78 -12.17 -4.22 6.18
C SER A 78 -12.75 -4.79 4.87
N PRO A 79 -14.05 -4.57 4.60
CA PRO A 79 -14.68 -5.00 3.35
C PRO A 79 -14.00 -4.42 2.12
N LEU A 80 -13.47 -3.20 2.23
CA LEU A 80 -12.70 -2.55 1.17
C LEU A 80 -11.39 -3.27 0.88
N ALA A 81 -10.66 -3.71 1.92
CA ALA A 81 -9.44 -4.48 1.72
C ALA A 81 -9.70 -5.82 1.02
N ARG A 82 -10.82 -6.49 1.35
CA ARG A 82 -11.27 -7.70 0.64
C ARG A 82 -11.66 -7.41 -0.79
N TYR A 83 -12.37 -6.31 -1.02
CA TYR A 83 -12.76 -5.90 -2.36
C TYR A 83 -11.54 -5.63 -3.24
N ASP A 84 -10.57 -4.87 -2.75
CA ASP A 84 -9.31 -4.59 -3.46
C ASP A 84 -8.56 -5.87 -3.81
N ALA A 85 -8.42 -6.79 -2.86
CA ALA A 85 -7.77 -8.08 -3.08
C ALA A 85 -8.48 -8.93 -4.15
N LYS A 86 -9.80 -8.77 -4.29
CA LYS A 86 -10.60 -9.47 -5.30
C LYS A 86 -10.44 -8.85 -6.69
N ILE A 87 -10.35 -7.52 -6.80
CA ILE A 87 -10.38 -6.83 -8.10
C ILE A 87 -9.00 -6.48 -8.65
N CYS A 88 -7.97 -6.40 -7.80
CA CYS A 88 -6.63 -6.02 -8.23
C CYS A 88 -5.82 -7.26 -8.59
N LYS A 89 -5.27 -7.27 -9.80
CA LYS A 89 -4.48 -8.41 -10.29
C LYS A 89 -3.04 -8.37 -9.78
N VAL A 90 -2.54 -7.15 -9.53
CA VAL A 90 -1.20 -6.90 -9.02
C VAL A 90 -1.27 -5.96 -7.81
N ALA A 91 -0.33 -6.13 -6.89
CA ALA A 91 -0.18 -5.27 -5.72
C ALA A 91 1.28 -4.87 -5.55
N ILE A 92 1.53 -3.57 -5.42
CA ILE A 92 2.82 -2.95 -5.17
C ILE A 92 2.76 -2.36 -3.77
N SER A 93 3.57 -2.90 -2.86
CA SER A 93 3.69 -2.39 -1.50
C SER A 93 5.04 -1.69 -1.35
N ILE A 94 5.01 -0.39 -1.11
CA ILE A 94 6.19 0.41 -0.78
C ILE A 94 6.37 0.33 0.73
N LEU A 95 7.49 -0.26 1.16
CA LEU A 95 7.91 -0.26 2.56
C LEU A 95 8.82 0.93 2.76
N ASP A 96 8.39 1.90 3.56
CA ASP A 96 9.20 3.05 3.95
C ASP A 96 9.65 2.95 5.41
N ASP A 97 10.87 3.41 5.67
CA ASP A 97 11.50 3.34 6.99
C ASP A 97 10.98 4.39 7.98
N SER A 98 9.94 5.15 7.63
CA SER A 98 9.48 6.26 8.47
C SER A 98 9.02 5.81 9.85
N ASN A 99 8.72 4.51 10.07
CA ASN A 99 8.52 3.98 11.40
C ASN A 99 8.63 2.43 11.54
N THR A 100 9.83 1.86 11.37
CA THR A 100 10.09 0.43 11.67
C THR A 100 9.80 0.04 13.13
N ARG A 101 9.56 1.03 14.01
CA ARG A 101 9.22 0.87 15.44
C ARG A 101 7.83 1.40 15.80
N GLU A 102 6.96 1.66 14.80
CA GLU A 102 5.66 2.31 15.02
C GLU A 102 4.78 1.57 16.03
N LEU A 103 4.93 0.25 16.07
CA LEU A 103 4.15 -0.64 16.90
C LEU A 103 4.95 -1.20 18.08
N THR A 104 6.19 -0.74 18.31
CA THR A 104 7.05 -1.28 19.37
C THR A 104 6.46 -1.06 20.77
N SER A 105 5.66 0.00 20.97
CA SER A 105 4.94 0.27 22.23
C SER A 105 3.51 -0.28 22.28
N ILE A 106 3.05 -0.96 21.23
CA ILE A 106 1.72 -1.58 21.18
C ILE A 106 1.79 -3.00 21.75
N HIS A 107 0.82 -3.37 22.60
CA HIS A 107 0.74 -4.74 23.13
C HIS A 107 0.72 -5.78 21.99
N PRO A 108 1.64 -6.77 21.99
CA PRO A 108 1.77 -7.75 20.91
C PRO A 108 0.48 -8.52 20.60
N GLU A 109 -0.35 -8.75 21.62
CA GLU A 109 -1.64 -9.44 21.50
C GLU A 109 -2.60 -8.73 20.54
N LYS A 110 -2.64 -7.39 20.53
CA LYS A 110 -3.49 -6.62 19.61
C LYS A 110 -3.04 -6.77 18.15
N VAL A 111 -1.73 -6.80 17.92
CA VAL A 111 -1.14 -7.02 16.59
C VAL A 111 -1.38 -8.46 16.13
N ALA A 112 -1.22 -9.42 17.03
CA ALA A 112 -1.45 -10.84 16.76
C ALA A 112 -2.92 -11.14 16.43
N LEU A 113 -3.87 -10.52 17.14
CA LEU A 113 -5.30 -10.68 16.90
C LEU A 113 -5.67 -10.29 15.47
N ARG A 114 -5.13 -9.16 14.97
CA ARG A 114 -5.42 -8.66 13.61
C ARG A 114 -4.70 -9.42 12.50
N ARG A 115 -3.58 -10.07 12.77
CA ARG A 115 -2.90 -10.93 11.78
C ARG A 115 -3.64 -12.25 11.52
N LYS A 116 -4.51 -12.68 12.45
CA LYS A 116 -5.30 -13.92 12.35
C LYS A 116 -6.64 -13.73 11.63
N SER A 117 -7.11 -12.49 11.48
CA SER A 117 -8.35 -12.10 10.80
C SER A 117 -8.16 -12.02 9.29
#